data_AF-A0A847UB40-F1
#
_entry.id   AF-A0A847UB40-F1
#
_cell.length_a   1.000
_cell.length_b   1.000
_cell.length_c   1.000
_cell.angle_alpha   90.00
_cell.angle_beta   90.00
_cell.angle_gamma   90.00
#
_symmetry.space_group_name_H-M   'P 1'
#
loop_
_entity.id
_entity.type
_entity.pdbx_description
1 polymer ?
#
loop_
_entity_poly.entity_id
_entity_poly.type
_entity_poly.pdbx_seq_one_letter_code
_entity_poly.pdbx_strand_id
1 'polypeptide(L)'
;MSPPAADLAHAARRLVEFDSIRSKLRDTRQTALSDMDKCVHTYRLKFSGRRELRRDLNECEWSIYQYASLLHMLGEMVERTHDEFGTRLEQHAPIEHESPKLVGLRHAVHHNGLVGVNIAEVDSFPDPVVVVPVASIERHGNWGDGNPTFSTFFHDVSGDAFALAPVVENSAEPVEGIVDELERQLTEQFGDDELRRAATNVQLYD
;
A
#
# COMPACT_ATOMS: atom_id res chain seq x y z
N MET A 1 25.73 -1.42 -27.24
CA MET A 1 25.31 -2.76 -27.70
C MET A 1 23.84 -2.86 -27.37
N SER A 2 22.97 -3.18 -28.33
CA SER A 2 21.54 -3.36 -28.03
C SER A 2 21.38 -4.53 -27.05
N PRO A 3 20.50 -4.42 -26.05
CA PRO A 3 20.25 -5.50 -25.11
C PRO A 3 19.74 -6.75 -25.84
N PRO A 4 20.00 -7.96 -25.33
CA PRO A 4 19.41 -9.19 -25.86
C PRO A 4 17.88 -9.04 -25.99
N ALA A 5 17.29 -9.49 -27.10
CA ALA A 5 15.86 -9.33 -27.36
C ALA A 5 14.96 -9.97 -26.26
N ALA A 6 15.46 -10.99 -25.56
CA ALA A 6 14.78 -11.59 -24.41
C ALA A 6 14.71 -10.63 -23.21
N ASP A 7 15.80 -9.93 -22.91
CA ASP A 7 15.87 -8.98 -21.79
C ASP A 7 14.96 -7.77 -22.06
N LEU A 8 14.90 -7.29 -23.30
CA LEU A 8 13.96 -6.24 -23.72
C LEU A 8 12.49 -6.68 -23.56
N ALA A 9 12.16 -7.92 -23.94
CA ALA A 9 10.80 -8.44 -23.78
C ALA A 9 10.40 -8.61 -22.31
N HIS A 10 11.34 -9.01 -21.44
CA HIS A 10 11.13 -9.11 -20.01
C HIS A 10 10.94 -7.72 -19.38
N ALA A 11 11.79 -6.75 -19.72
CA ALA A 11 11.66 -5.37 -19.26
C ALA A 11 10.33 -4.74 -19.72
N ALA A 12 9.89 -5.04 -20.94
CA ALA A 12 8.60 -4.58 -21.45
C ALA A 12 7.41 -5.17 -20.67
N ARG A 13 7.47 -6.44 -20.28
CA ARG A 13 6.47 -7.04 -19.38
C ARG A 13 6.45 -6.33 -18.03
N ARG A 14 7.63 -6.04 -17.49
CA ARG A 14 7.77 -5.33 -16.21
C ARG A 14 7.11 -3.95 -16.24
N LEU A 15 7.25 -3.19 -17.33
CA LEU A 15 6.52 -1.92 -17.51
C LEU A 15 4.99 -2.10 -17.44
N VAL A 16 4.44 -3.10 -18.12
CA VAL A 16 2.99 -3.33 -18.10
C VAL A 16 2.52 -3.76 -16.70
N GLU A 17 3.33 -4.52 -15.97
CA GLU A 17 3.07 -4.83 -14.56
C GLU A 17 3.09 -3.57 -13.68
N PHE A 18 4.03 -2.65 -13.90
CA PHE A 18 4.10 -1.36 -13.22
C PHE A 18 2.85 -0.49 -13.45
N ASP A 19 2.41 -0.36 -14.69
CA ASP A 19 1.16 0.33 -15.01
C ASP A 19 -0.05 -0.33 -14.33
N SER A 20 -0.09 -1.67 -14.31
CA SER A 20 -1.17 -2.42 -13.67
C SER A 20 -1.21 -2.21 -12.16
N ILE A 21 -0.06 -2.31 -11.47
CA ILE A 21 0.00 -2.13 -10.01
C ILE A 21 -0.25 -0.68 -9.62
N ARG A 22 0.29 0.30 -10.38
CA ARG A 22 0.05 1.74 -10.18
C ARG A 22 -1.44 2.05 -10.26
N SER A 23 -2.13 1.56 -11.30
CA SER A 23 -3.57 1.74 -11.48
C SER A 23 -4.37 1.15 -10.31
N LYS A 24 -4.10 -0.12 -9.94
CA LYS A 24 -4.76 -0.79 -8.82
C LYS A 24 -4.53 -0.09 -7.48
N LEU A 25 -3.32 0.39 -7.23
CA LEU A 25 -2.97 1.13 -6.00
C LEU A 25 -3.75 2.44 -5.91
N ARG A 26 -3.87 3.19 -7.01
CA ARG A 26 -4.69 4.43 -7.05
C ARG A 26 -6.16 4.14 -6.75
N ASP A 27 -6.74 3.14 -7.42
CA ASP A 27 -8.17 2.79 -7.26
C ASP A 27 -8.49 2.29 -5.84
N THR A 28 -7.65 1.41 -5.30
CA THR A 28 -7.86 0.84 -3.96
C THR A 28 -7.58 1.86 -2.86
N ARG A 29 -6.61 2.76 -3.04
CA ARG A 29 -6.42 3.91 -2.14
C ARG A 29 -7.66 4.79 -2.11
N GLN A 30 -8.19 5.16 -3.28
CA GLN A 30 -9.39 5.99 -3.36
C GLN A 30 -10.59 5.30 -2.70
N THR A 31 -10.72 3.98 -2.87
CA THR A 31 -11.75 3.17 -2.22
C THR A 31 -11.59 3.20 -0.69
N ALA A 32 -10.37 2.98 -0.18
CA ALA A 32 -10.10 3.02 1.25
C ALA A 32 -10.44 4.38 1.88
N LEU A 33 -10.08 5.49 1.22
CA LEU A 33 -10.41 6.85 1.68
C LEU A 33 -11.93 7.08 1.64
N SER A 34 -12.61 6.68 0.56
CA SER A 34 -14.07 6.79 0.46
C SER A 34 -14.79 5.99 1.54
N ASP A 35 -14.28 4.81 1.91
CA ASP A 35 -14.86 4.01 2.99
C ASP A 35 -14.65 4.64 4.37
N MET A 36 -13.52 5.33 4.58
CA MET A 36 -13.32 6.12 5.80
C MET A 36 -14.33 7.26 5.90
N ASP A 37 -14.53 8.01 4.82
CA ASP A 37 -15.54 9.09 4.76
C ASP A 37 -16.95 8.55 5.01
N LYS A 38 -17.28 7.39 4.44
CA LYS A 38 -18.54 6.68 4.70
C LYS A 38 -18.70 6.34 6.18
N CYS A 39 -17.65 5.82 6.84
CA CYS A 39 -17.69 5.52 8.27
C CYS A 39 -17.97 6.77 9.11
N VAL A 40 -17.31 7.88 8.81
CA VAL A 40 -17.52 9.18 9.50
C VAL A 40 -18.94 9.70 9.25
N HIS A 41 -19.44 9.59 8.03
CA HIS A 41 -20.82 9.94 7.69
C HIS A 41 -21.83 9.11 8.49
N THR A 42 -21.70 7.79 8.48
CA THR A 42 -22.58 6.87 9.23
C THR A 42 -22.51 7.15 10.73
N TYR A 43 -21.34 7.44 11.28
CA TYR A 43 -21.16 7.79 12.69
C TYR A 43 -21.96 9.03 13.12
N ARG A 44 -22.05 10.05 12.25
CA ARG A 44 -22.78 11.29 12.53
C ARG A 44 -24.31 11.11 12.57
N LEU A 45 -24.85 10.03 12.00
CA LEU A 45 -26.29 9.74 12.00
C LEU A 45 -26.73 9.17 13.37
N LYS A 46 -27.26 10.04 14.23
CA LYS A 46 -27.43 9.82 15.68
C LYS A 46 -28.33 8.67 16.18
N PHE A 47 -29.11 7.94 15.37
CA PHE A 47 -30.16 7.05 15.97
C PHE A 47 -30.47 5.65 15.36
N SER A 48 -29.67 5.09 14.45
CA SER A 48 -29.86 3.67 14.05
C SER A 48 -28.59 2.96 13.59
N GLY A 49 -27.41 3.48 13.89
CA GLY A 49 -26.23 3.12 13.11
C GLY A 49 -25.32 2.03 13.68
N ARG A 50 -25.46 1.49 14.90
CA ARG A 50 -24.36 0.67 15.47
C ARG A 50 -23.99 -0.56 14.63
N ARG A 51 -24.98 -1.24 14.03
CA ARG A 51 -24.74 -2.36 13.13
C ARG A 51 -24.23 -1.90 11.77
N GLU A 52 -24.79 -0.82 11.24
CA GLU A 52 -24.40 -0.22 9.95
C GLU A 52 -22.97 0.32 10.01
N LEU A 53 -22.65 1.11 11.03
CA LEU A 53 -21.31 1.59 11.34
C LEU A 53 -20.32 0.44 11.54
N ARG A 54 -20.68 -0.63 12.27
CA ARG A 54 -19.77 -1.78 12.41
C ARG A 54 -19.53 -2.49 11.07
N ARG A 55 -20.57 -2.59 10.21
CA ARG A 55 -20.41 -3.12 8.86
C ARG A 55 -19.50 -2.22 8.03
N ASP A 56 -19.75 -0.91 8.03
CA ASP A 56 -18.97 0.07 7.27
C ASP A 56 -17.50 0.10 7.76
N LEU A 57 -17.26 0.02 9.08
CA LEU A 57 -15.92 -0.11 9.66
C LEU A 57 -15.23 -1.41 9.23
N ASN A 58 -15.94 -2.53 9.16
CA ASN A 58 -15.38 -3.79 8.64
C ASN A 58 -15.04 -3.67 7.15
N GLU A 59 -15.90 -3.04 6.34
CA GLU A 59 -15.66 -2.78 4.92
C GLU A 59 -14.43 -1.90 4.73
N CYS A 60 -14.34 -0.80 5.48
CA CYS A 60 -13.20 0.11 5.49
C CYS A 60 -11.89 -0.62 5.85
N GLU A 61 -11.92 -1.47 6.87
CA GLU A 61 -10.74 -2.25 7.28
C GLU A 61 -10.29 -3.24 6.21
N TRP A 62 -11.23 -3.89 5.50
CA TRP A 62 -10.91 -4.73 4.35
C TRP A 62 -10.32 -3.93 3.19
N SER A 63 -10.84 -2.75 2.89
CA SER A 63 -10.30 -1.87 1.85
C SER A 63 -8.87 -1.42 2.19
N ILE A 64 -8.59 -1.10 3.45
CA ILE A 64 -7.23 -0.80 3.93
C ILE A 64 -6.32 -2.02 3.78
N TYR A 65 -6.78 -3.21 4.16
CA TYR A 65 -6.01 -4.45 3.99
C TYR A 65 -5.70 -4.74 2.51
N GLN A 66 -6.67 -4.54 1.61
CA GLN A 66 -6.47 -4.71 0.16
C GLN A 66 -5.43 -3.74 -0.37
N TYR A 67 -5.53 -2.46 -0.02
CA TYR A 67 -4.56 -1.45 -0.42
C TYR A 67 -3.16 -1.78 0.11
N ALA A 68 -3.04 -2.11 1.40
CA ALA A 68 -1.78 -2.50 2.02
C ALA A 68 -1.18 -3.79 1.44
N SER A 69 -2.02 -4.72 0.95
CA SER A 69 -1.57 -5.92 0.23
C SER A 69 -0.97 -5.59 -1.13
N LEU A 70 -1.49 -4.60 -1.84
CA LEU A 70 -0.89 -4.12 -3.08
C LEU A 70 0.42 -3.36 -2.82
N LEU A 71 0.53 -2.62 -1.71
CA LEU A 71 1.80 -2.01 -1.31
C LEU A 71 2.87 -3.08 -1.04
N HIS A 72 2.50 -4.17 -0.39
CA HIS A 72 3.40 -5.31 -0.20
C HIS A 72 3.82 -5.94 -1.54
N MET A 73 2.87 -6.12 -2.46
CA MET A 73 3.15 -6.63 -3.80
C MET A 73 4.07 -5.71 -4.60
N LEU A 74 3.93 -4.38 -4.45
CA LEU A 74 4.87 -3.42 -5.03
C LEU A 74 6.29 -3.64 -4.47
N GLY A 75 6.42 -3.88 -3.16
CA GLY A 75 7.70 -4.28 -2.55
C GLY A 75 8.30 -5.54 -3.18
N GLU A 76 7.52 -6.60 -3.37
CA GLU A 76 7.98 -7.83 -4.05
C GLU A 76 8.34 -7.57 -5.52
N MET A 77 7.63 -6.66 -6.20
CA MET A 77 7.97 -6.25 -7.57
C MET A 77 9.29 -5.50 -7.64
N VAL A 78 9.58 -4.64 -6.66
CA VAL A 78 10.85 -3.91 -6.55
C VAL A 78 12.00 -4.90 -6.41
N GLU A 79 11.90 -5.86 -5.49
CA GLU A 79 12.91 -6.91 -5.28
C GLU A 79 13.14 -7.73 -6.54
N ARG A 80 12.07 -8.19 -7.20
CA ARG A 80 12.19 -8.92 -8.47
C ARG A 80 12.82 -8.10 -9.58
N THR A 81 12.49 -6.81 -9.68
CA THR A 81 13.08 -5.93 -10.70
C THR A 81 14.58 -5.71 -10.43
N HIS A 82 14.96 -5.58 -9.16
CA HIS A 82 16.37 -5.55 -8.75
C HIS A 82 17.11 -6.81 -9.17
N ASP A 83 16.56 -7.98 -8.87
CA ASP A 83 17.19 -9.26 -9.20
C ASP A 83 17.30 -9.49 -10.71
N GLU A 84 16.30 -9.07 -11.48
CA GLU A 84 16.22 -9.26 -12.94
C GLU A 84 17.11 -8.27 -13.72
N PHE A 85 17.14 -7.00 -13.32
CA PHE A 85 17.73 -5.92 -14.12
C PHE A 85 18.84 -5.15 -13.41
N GLY A 86 19.07 -5.41 -12.12
CA GLY A 86 20.06 -4.70 -11.30
C GLY A 86 19.62 -3.31 -10.86
N THR A 87 18.33 -2.95 -10.96
CA THR A 87 17.79 -1.64 -10.56
C THR A 87 17.97 -1.41 -9.07
N ARG A 88 18.23 -0.17 -8.63
CA ARG A 88 18.33 0.16 -7.21
C ARG A 88 17.56 1.44 -6.95
N LEU A 89 16.59 1.41 -6.04
CA LEU A 89 15.90 2.61 -5.64
C LEU A 89 16.86 3.53 -4.88
N GLU A 90 16.96 4.78 -5.34
CA GLU A 90 17.83 5.81 -4.79
C GLU A 90 17.11 6.63 -3.73
N GLN A 91 15.80 6.84 -3.90
CA GLN A 91 15.03 7.80 -3.10
C GLN A 91 13.91 7.14 -2.29
N HIS A 92 13.35 6.02 -2.76
CA HIS A 92 12.16 5.44 -2.18
C HIS A 92 12.38 3.98 -1.73
N ALA A 93 12.06 3.64 -0.48
CA ALA A 93 12.12 2.25 0.01
C ALA A 93 10.71 1.78 0.44
N PRO A 94 10.05 0.90 -0.33
CA PRO A 94 8.62 0.60 -0.17
C PRO A 94 8.21 0.12 1.23
N ILE A 95 9.06 -0.70 1.86
CA ILE A 95 8.77 -1.34 3.16
C ILE A 95 9.43 -0.59 4.32
N GLU A 96 10.61 -0.01 4.11
CA GLU A 96 11.41 0.59 5.19
C GLU A 96 11.07 2.05 5.48
N HIS A 97 10.61 2.82 4.48
CA HIS A 97 10.46 4.28 4.63
C HIS A 97 9.10 4.84 4.20
N GLU A 98 8.40 4.19 3.27
CA GLU A 98 7.35 4.88 2.55
C GLU A 98 5.92 4.61 3.05
N SER A 99 5.63 3.42 3.55
CA SER A 99 4.32 3.10 4.16
C SER A 99 4.37 2.00 5.24
N PRO A 100 5.33 2.05 6.19
CA PRO A 100 5.57 0.97 7.14
C PRO A 100 4.33 0.61 7.97
N LYS A 101 3.53 1.60 8.37
CA LYS A 101 2.29 1.37 9.13
C LYS A 101 1.25 0.55 8.37
N LEU A 102 1.08 0.77 7.05
CA LEU A 102 0.12 0.02 6.25
C LEU A 102 0.57 -1.42 6.08
N VAL A 103 1.86 -1.65 5.84
CA VAL A 103 2.44 -2.99 5.77
C VAL A 103 2.31 -3.72 7.13
N GLY A 104 2.55 -3.02 8.24
CA GLY A 104 2.31 -3.54 9.59
C GLY A 104 0.85 -3.88 9.86
N LEU A 105 -0.09 -3.06 9.39
CA LEU A 105 -1.53 -3.34 9.49
C LEU A 105 -1.91 -4.58 8.66
N ARG A 106 -1.41 -4.70 7.43
CA ARG A 106 -1.57 -5.90 6.62
C ARG A 106 -1.07 -7.14 7.37
N HIS A 107 0.13 -7.07 7.95
CA HIS A 107 0.72 -8.17 8.71
C HIS A 107 -0.20 -8.62 9.86
N ALA A 108 -0.72 -7.67 10.63
CA ALA A 108 -1.65 -7.96 11.72
C ALA A 108 -2.94 -8.63 11.23
N VAL A 109 -3.55 -8.08 10.18
CA VAL A 109 -4.79 -8.62 9.60
C VAL A 109 -4.57 -9.99 8.98
N HIS A 110 -3.42 -10.21 8.33
CA HIS A 110 -3.08 -11.49 7.70
C HIS A 110 -2.96 -12.63 8.72
N HIS A 111 -2.44 -12.36 9.92
CA HIS A 111 -2.23 -13.39 10.93
C HIS A 111 -3.49 -13.71 11.74
N ASN A 112 -4.14 -12.71 12.32
CA ASN A 112 -5.26 -12.93 13.25
C ASN A 112 -6.56 -12.21 12.83
N GLY A 113 -6.71 -11.86 11.55
CA GLY A 113 -7.89 -11.20 11.01
C GLY A 113 -8.02 -9.73 11.46
N LEU A 114 -9.20 -9.15 11.21
CA LEU A 114 -9.48 -7.73 11.45
C LEU A 114 -9.07 -7.28 12.86
N VAL A 115 -8.21 -6.27 12.93
CA VAL A 115 -7.73 -5.56 14.12
C VAL A 115 -8.81 -4.68 14.76
N GLY A 116 -9.91 -4.39 14.07
CA GLY A 116 -11.07 -3.70 14.65
C GLY A 116 -10.90 -2.19 14.69
N VAL A 117 -10.92 -1.56 13.51
CA VAL A 117 -10.93 -0.09 13.39
C VAL A 117 -12.18 0.53 14.02
N ASN A 118 -12.09 1.79 14.43
CA ASN A 118 -13.17 2.53 15.09
C ASN A 118 -13.18 4.01 14.70
N ILE A 119 -14.21 4.76 15.12
CA ILE A 119 -14.25 6.22 15.02
C ILE A 119 -13.90 6.83 16.38
N ALA A 120 -13.04 7.85 16.38
CA ALA A 120 -12.73 8.65 17.56
C ALA A 120 -12.67 10.14 17.22
N GLU A 121 -13.00 10.97 18.21
CA GLU A 121 -12.66 12.39 18.21
C GLU A 121 -11.22 12.52 18.71
N VAL A 122 -10.37 13.16 17.92
CA VAL A 122 -8.93 13.28 18.18
C VAL A 122 -8.59 14.77 18.12
N ASP A 123 -7.92 15.30 19.14
CA ASP A 123 -7.68 16.75 19.30
C ASP A 123 -6.99 17.41 18.09
N SER A 124 -6.18 16.66 17.34
CA SER A 124 -5.49 17.15 16.14
C SER A 124 -6.37 17.20 14.88
N PHE A 125 -7.63 16.73 14.95
CA PHE A 125 -8.56 16.70 13.84
C PHE A 125 -9.84 17.47 14.18
N PRO A 126 -10.35 18.31 13.27
CA PRO A 126 -11.58 19.06 13.50
C PRO A 126 -12.84 18.19 13.50
N ASP A 127 -12.73 16.97 12.97
CA ASP A 127 -13.82 16.03 12.77
C ASP A 127 -13.47 14.64 13.35
N PRO A 128 -14.47 13.81 13.69
CA PRO A 128 -14.22 12.41 14.04
C PRO A 128 -13.52 11.69 12.89
N VAL A 129 -12.55 10.85 13.21
CA VAL A 129 -11.71 10.14 12.24
C VAL A 129 -11.73 8.63 12.49
N VAL A 130 -11.47 7.86 11.43
CA VAL A 130 -11.20 6.43 11.56
C VAL A 130 -9.82 6.23 12.19
N VAL A 131 -9.79 5.48 13.29
CA VAL A 131 -8.59 5.18 14.06
C VAL A 131 -8.36 3.67 14.16
N VAL A 132 -7.09 3.28 14.28
CA VAL A 132 -6.71 1.92 14.66
C VAL A 132 -6.18 1.89 16.09
N PRO A 133 -6.73 1.06 16.99
CA PRO A 133 -6.16 0.87 18.32
C PRO A 133 -4.85 0.08 18.24
N VAL A 134 -3.77 0.66 18.79
CA VAL A 134 -2.41 0.10 18.78
C VAL A 134 -2.36 -1.27 19.45
N ALA A 135 -2.94 -1.37 20.65
CA ALA A 135 -3.01 -2.63 21.39
C ALA A 135 -3.77 -3.75 20.64
N SER A 136 -4.60 -3.42 19.65
CA SER A 136 -5.24 -4.43 18.80
C SER A 136 -4.30 -4.94 17.72
N ILE A 137 -3.53 -4.04 17.09
CA ILE A 137 -2.50 -4.40 16.11
C ILE A 137 -1.45 -5.32 16.75
N GLU A 138 -0.96 -4.95 17.94
CA GLU A 138 0.02 -5.75 18.68
C GLU A 138 -0.45 -7.18 18.95
N ARG A 139 -1.73 -7.35 19.32
CA ARG A 139 -2.33 -8.67 19.58
C ARG A 139 -2.57 -9.49 18.31
N HIS A 140 -2.75 -8.82 17.17
CA HIS A 140 -3.14 -9.49 15.93
C HIS A 140 -1.95 -9.89 15.06
N GLY A 141 -0.87 -9.12 15.07
CA GLY A 141 0.34 -9.49 14.33
C GLY A 141 1.22 -10.50 15.04
N ASN A 142 2.10 -11.11 14.25
CA ASN A 142 3.15 -12.00 14.74
C ASN A 142 4.48 -11.24 14.73
N TRP A 143 4.96 -10.81 15.89
CA TRP A 143 6.10 -9.88 15.99
C TRP A 143 7.31 -10.58 16.60
N GLY A 144 8.49 -10.35 16.02
CA GLY A 144 9.72 -11.01 16.49
C GLY A 144 9.80 -12.49 16.11
N ASP A 145 10.72 -13.21 16.75
CA ASP A 145 10.98 -14.65 16.53
C ASP A 145 11.16 -15.02 15.04
N GLY A 146 11.96 -14.21 14.33
CA GLY A 146 12.20 -14.34 12.89
C GLY A 146 11.31 -13.46 12.01
N ASN A 147 10.32 -12.79 12.59
CA ASN A 147 9.53 -11.73 11.95
C ASN A 147 10.04 -10.34 12.34
N PRO A 148 9.74 -9.29 11.56
CA PRO A 148 10.01 -7.92 11.97
C PRO A 148 9.33 -7.58 13.31
N THR A 149 9.98 -6.72 14.09
CA THR A 149 9.44 -6.25 15.37
C THR A 149 8.30 -5.26 15.15
N PHE A 150 7.40 -5.09 16.11
CA PHE A 150 6.33 -4.09 16.03
C PHE A 150 6.88 -2.68 15.75
N SER A 151 7.97 -2.31 16.43
CA SER A 151 8.65 -1.03 16.24
C SER A 151 9.19 -0.83 14.82
N THR A 152 9.42 -1.88 14.03
CA THR A 152 9.83 -1.74 12.63
C THR A 152 8.77 -0.99 11.83
N PHE A 153 7.48 -1.26 12.09
CA PHE A 153 6.37 -0.69 11.33
C PHE A 153 5.76 0.56 11.98
N PHE A 154 5.84 0.66 13.30
CA PHE A 154 5.12 1.67 14.11
C PHE A 154 6.07 2.50 15.00
N HIS A 155 7.30 2.76 14.55
CA HIS A 155 8.35 3.44 15.33
C HIS A 155 7.98 4.85 15.82
N ASP A 156 7.06 5.54 15.14
CA ASP A 156 6.62 6.91 15.44
C ASP A 156 5.22 6.98 16.08
N VAL A 157 4.65 5.83 16.45
CA VAL A 157 3.34 5.77 17.12
C VAL A 157 3.54 5.80 18.63
N SER A 158 3.11 6.89 19.29
CA SER A 158 3.29 7.09 20.73
C SER A 158 1.99 7.12 21.55
N GLY A 159 0.85 6.74 20.95
CA GLY A 159 -0.47 6.77 21.60
C GLY A 159 -1.24 5.45 21.49
N ASP A 160 -2.41 5.40 22.11
CA ASP A 160 -3.25 4.18 22.14
C ASP A 160 -3.92 3.87 20.79
N ALA A 161 -3.97 4.86 19.89
CA ALA A 161 -4.49 4.74 18.54
C ALA A 161 -3.85 5.78 17.62
N PHE A 162 -3.94 5.58 16.30
CA PHE A 162 -3.59 6.58 15.29
C PHE A 162 -4.68 6.69 14.22
N ALA A 163 -4.77 7.87 13.58
CA ALA A 163 -5.71 8.14 12.50
C ALA A 163 -5.24 7.50 11.19
N LEU A 164 -6.15 6.82 10.48
CA LEU A 164 -5.83 6.08 9.26
C LEU A 164 -5.72 6.96 8.01
N ALA A 165 -6.57 7.97 7.88
CA ALA A 165 -6.62 8.80 6.66
C ALA A 165 -5.26 9.41 6.31
N PRO A 166 -4.51 10.07 7.23
CA PRO A 166 -3.20 10.61 6.90
C PRO A 166 -2.19 9.54 6.46
N VAL A 167 -2.27 8.34 7.03
CA VAL A 167 -1.36 7.24 6.67
C VAL A 167 -1.63 6.78 5.23
N VAL A 168 -2.90 6.65 4.84
CA VAL A 168 -3.29 6.29 3.46
C VAL A 168 -3.08 7.45 2.49
N GLU A 169 -3.31 8.68 2.90
CA GLU A 169 -3.11 9.86 2.06
C GLU A 169 -1.63 10.03 1.70
N ASN A 170 -0.75 9.99 2.70
CA ASN A 170 0.68 10.23 2.55
C ASN A 170 1.41 9.09 1.82
N SER A 171 0.79 7.91 1.70
CA SER A 171 1.38 6.79 0.96
C SER A 171 1.40 6.97 -0.57
N ALA A 172 0.63 7.91 -1.13
CA ALA A 172 0.54 8.06 -2.59
C ALA A 172 1.83 8.56 -3.24
N GLU A 173 2.41 9.65 -2.74
CA GLU A 173 3.61 10.25 -3.33
C GLU A 173 4.77 9.25 -3.39
N PRO A 174 5.09 8.53 -2.29
CA PRO A 174 6.09 7.49 -2.35
C PRO A 174 5.83 6.36 -3.34
N VAL A 175 4.58 5.89 -3.42
CA VAL A 175 4.19 4.82 -4.35
C VAL A 175 4.45 5.24 -5.78
N GLU A 176 4.04 6.46 -6.15
CA GLU A 176 4.31 6.99 -7.48
C GLU A 176 5.81 7.14 -7.72
N GLY A 177 6.56 7.67 -6.74
CA GLY A 177 8.01 7.82 -6.82
C GLY A 177 8.74 6.50 -7.07
N ILE A 178 8.36 5.41 -6.40
CA ILE A 178 8.92 4.07 -6.61
C ILE A 178 8.71 3.62 -8.06
N VAL A 179 7.48 3.71 -8.56
CA VAL A 179 7.16 3.22 -9.90
C VAL A 179 7.84 4.08 -10.96
N ASP A 180 7.78 5.41 -10.84
CA ASP A 180 8.43 6.35 -11.74
C ASP A 180 9.95 6.11 -11.80
N GLU A 181 10.57 5.85 -10.64
CA GLU A 181 12.01 5.59 -10.56
C GLU A 181 12.39 4.27 -11.25
N LEU A 182 11.64 3.18 -11.03
CA LEU A 182 11.91 1.91 -11.69
C LEU A 182 11.69 1.99 -13.21
N GLU A 183 10.63 2.66 -13.64
CA GLU A 183 10.37 2.91 -15.07
C GLU A 183 11.49 3.74 -15.70
N ARG A 184 11.97 4.77 -15.01
CA ARG A 184 13.11 5.57 -15.46
C ARG A 184 14.35 4.71 -15.63
N GLN A 185 14.70 3.87 -14.65
CA GLN A 185 15.89 3.03 -14.75
C GLN A 185 15.79 2.02 -15.90
N LEU A 186 14.62 1.40 -16.11
CA LEU A 186 14.43 0.49 -17.24
C LEU A 186 14.47 1.22 -18.60
N THR A 187 13.87 2.41 -18.70
CA THR A 187 13.90 3.20 -19.95
C THR A 187 15.29 3.74 -20.26
N GLU A 188 16.10 4.08 -19.25
CA GLU A 188 17.52 4.43 -19.43
C GLU A 188 18.37 3.23 -19.90
N GLN A 189 18.08 2.02 -19.40
CA GLN A 189 18.82 0.81 -19.72
C GLN A 189 18.48 0.25 -21.11
N PHE A 190 17.20 0.24 -21.48
CA PHE A 190 16.69 -0.42 -22.69
C PHE A 190 16.27 0.54 -23.80
N GLY A 191 16.22 1.85 -23.53
CA GLY A 191 15.73 2.87 -24.45
C GLY A 191 14.19 2.99 -24.43
N ASP A 192 13.69 4.18 -24.13
CA ASP A 192 12.25 4.46 -23.96
C ASP A 192 11.41 4.02 -25.17
N ASP A 193 11.80 4.44 -26.37
CA ASP A 193 11.08 4.11 -27.61
C ASP A 193 11.02 2.59 -27.89
N GLU A 194 12.11 1.87 -27.63
CA GLU A 194 12.19 0.42 -27.87
C GLU A 194 11.33 -0.32 -26.85
N LEU A 195 11.42 0.08 -25.59
CA LEU A 195 10.73 -0.53 -24.47
C LEU A 195 9.20 -0.32 -24.56
N ARG A 196 8.73 0.89 -24.88
CA ARG A 196 7.30 1.19 -25.04
C ARG A 196 6.68 0.46 -26.24
N ARG A 197 7.41 0.34 -27.36
CA ARG A 197 6.94 -0.45 -28.51
C ARG A 197 6.83 -1.93 -28.18
N ALA A 198 7.80 -2.47 -27.45
CA ALA A 198 7.74 -3.85 -26.99
C ALA A 198 6.55 -4.07 -26.03
N ALA A 199 6.31 -3.13 -25.10
CA ALA A 199 5.22 -3.20 -24.13
C ALA A 199 3.82 -3.21 -24.78
N THR A 200 3.65 -2.53 -25.93
CA THR A 200 2.37 -2.49 -26.66
C THR A 200 1.91 -3.89 -27.13
N ASN A 201 2.85 -4.81 -27.32
CA ASN A 201 2.58 -6.17 -27.79
C ASN A 201 2.56 -7.22 -26.66
N VAL A 202 2.72 -6.79 -25.40
CA VAL A 202 2.70 -7.70 -24.25
C VAL A 202 1.27 -8.07 -23.90
N GLN A 203 0.97 -9.37 -23.89
CA GLN A 203 -0.18 -9.91 -23.17
C GLN A 203 0.30 -10.39 -21.80
N LEU A 204 -0.34 -9.93 -20.73
CA LEU A 204 -0.01 -10.31 -19.36
C LEU A 204 -0.45 -11.74 -19.00
N TYR A 205 -1.27 -12.37 -19.83
CA TYR A 205 -1.82 -13.72 -19.62
C TYR A 205 -1.84 -14.49 -20.95
N ASP A 206 -1.25 -15.69 -20.94
CA ASP A 206 -1.56 -16.76 -21.88
C ASP A 206 -2.72 -17.60 -21.36
#